data_AF-A0A7C5IKS5-F1
#
_entry.id   AF-A0A7C5IKS5-F1
#
_cell.length_a   1.000
_cell.length_b   1.000
_cell.length_c   1.000
_cell.angle_alpha   90.00
_cell.angle_beta   90.00
_cell.angle_gamma   90.00
#
_symmetry.space_group_name_H-M   'P 1'
#
loop_
_entity.id
_entity.type
_entity.pdbx_description
1 polymer ?
#
loop_
_entity_poly.entity_id
_entity_poly.type
_entity_poly.pdbx_seq_one_letter_code
_entity_poly.pdbx_strand_id
1 'polypeptide(L)'
;GEAVALNAGYLVATVLDIIKNGMDIAVLDTSAATHMPDVLEMPYRPFVIGSAKAGEKKFTYRFGGVSCLAGDIIGDYSFDQPLKVGDRVIFTDMAIYSMVKTNTFNGINLPSIYIANSKTGKLKLWKKFGYKDFISRL
;
A
#
# COMPACT_ATOMS: atom_id res chain seq x y z
N GLY A 1 8.63 -8.29 -19.09
CA GLY A 1 7.95 -8.86 -17.91
C GLY A 1 8.53 -8.27 -16.65
N GLU A 2 8.42 -8.96 -15.52
CA GLU A 2 8.86 -8.51 -14.19
C GLU A 2 10.27 -7.92 -14.13
N ALA A 3 11.25 -8.60 -14.73
CA ALA A 3 12.67 -8.23 -14.67
C ALA A 3 12.98 -6.79 -15.13
N VAL A 4 12.09 -6.18 -15.93
CA VAL A 4 12.27 -4.79 -16.41
C VAL A 4 12.00 -3.75 -15.30
N ALA A 5 11.15 -4.08 -14.33
CA ALA A 5 10.68 -3.15 -13.31
C ALA A 5 10.81 -3.69 -11.87
N LEU A 6 11.54 -4.79 -11.68
CA LEU A 6 11.84 -5.36 -10.38
C LEU A 6 12.50 -4.31 -9.47
N ASN A 7 11.96 -4.12 -8.26
CA ASN A 7 12.40 -3.11 -7.28
C ASN A 7 12.41 -1.65 -7.79
N ALA A 8 11.73 -1.36 -8.91
CA ALA A 8 11.74 -0.03 -9.52
C ALA A 8 10.56 0.87 -9.10
N GLY A 9 9.66 0.37 -8.24
CA GLY A 9 8.48 1.12 -7.81
C GLY A 9 8.10 0.89 -6.36
N TYR A 10 7.36 1.87 -5.83
CA TYR A 10 6.91 1.93 -4.47
C TYR A 10 5.45 2.32 -4.43
N LEU A 11 4.70 1.78 -3.46
CA LEU A 11 3.40 2.30 -3.08
C LEU A 11 3.56 2.97 -1.72
N VAL A 12 3.26 4.27 -1.68
CA VAL A 12 3.28 5.05 -0.45
C VAL A 12 1.85 5.21 0.04
N ALA A 13 1.60 4.81 1.28
CA ALA A 13 0.33 4.95 1.95
C ALA A 13 0.50 5.70 3.28
N THR A 14 -0.59 6.25 3.79
CA THR A 14 -0.66 6.99 5.05
C THR A 14 -1.45 6.18 6.06
N VAL A 15 -0.99 6.15 7.31
CA VAL A 15 -1.78 5.62 8.43
C VAL A 15 -2.93 6.60 8.72
N LEU A 16 -4.16 6.14 8.51
CA LEU A 16 -5.37 6.92 8.76
C LEU A 16 -5.87 6.77 10.20
N ASP A 17 -5.75 5.57 10.74
CA ASP A 17 -6.20 5.26 12.10
C ASP A 17 -5.41 4.08 12.68
N ILE A 18 -5.38 3.98 14.00
CA ILE A 18 -4.79 2.85 14.72
C ILE A 18 -5.78 2.35 15.76
N ILE A 19 -6.28 1.14 15.56
CA ILE A 19 -7.27 0.50 16.43
C ILE A 19 -6.70 -0.76 17.06
N LYS A 20 -7.36 -1.26 18.12
CA LYS A 20 -6.92 -2.47 18.83
C LYS A 20 -8.01 -3.54 18.83
N ASN A 21 -7.68 -4.72 18.29
CA ASN A 21 -8.54 -5.90 18.31
C ASN A 21 -7.67 -7.17 18.33
N GLY A 22 -7.40 -7.71 19.50
CA GLY A 22 -6.42 -8.80 19.70
C GLY A 22 -4.96 -8.39 19.48
N MET A 23 -4.70 -7.48 18.55
CA MET A 23 -3.43 -6.80 18.28
C MET A 23 -3.69 -5.36 17.81
N ASP A 24 -2.64 -4.56 17.70
CA ASP A 24 -2.73 -3.22 17.12
C ASP A 24 -2.87 -3.32 15.58
N ILE A 25 -3.78 -2.56 15.01
CA ILE A 25 -4.11 -2.55 13.57
C ILE A 25 -3.96 -1.13 13.07
N ALA A 26 -3.10 -0.92 12.07
CA ALA A 26 -2.98 0.35 11.37
C ALA A 26 -3.84 0.30 10.10
N VAL A 27 -4.85 1.17 10.03
CA VAL A 27 -5.70 1.34 8.84
C VAL A 27 -5.01 2.31 7.89
N LEU A 28 -4.81 1.90 6.65
CA LEU A 28 -4.08 2.67 5.65
C LEU A 28 -5.00 3.26 4.59
N ASP A 29 -4.62 4.38 3.96
CA ASP A 29 -5.32 4.99 2.82
C ASP A 29 -5.16 4.23 1.49
N THR A 30 -4.86 2.93 1.56
CA THR A 30 -4.72 2.01 0.43
C THR A 30 -5.47 0.71 0.70
N SER A 31 -5.57 -0.20 -0.27
CA SER A 31 -6.24 -1.48 -0.08
C SER A 31 -5.49 -2.60 -0.80
N ALA A 32 -5.43 -3.77 -0.15
CA ALA A 32 -4.86 -4.97 -0.74
C ALA A 32 -5.66 -5.39 -1.97
N ALA A 33 -6.99 -5.39 -1.85
CA ALA A 33 -7.89 -5.80 -2.93
C ALA A 33 -7.88 -4.86 -4.15
N THR A 34 -7.60 -3.56 -3.95
CA THR A 34 -7.68 -2.58 -5.05
C THR A 34 -6.32 -2.19 -5.63
N HIS A 35 -5.27 -2.13 -4.80
CA HIS A 35 -3.99 -1.52 -5.19
C HIS A 35 -2.82 -2.49 -5.23
N MET A 36 -2.94 -3.65 -4.61
CA MET A 36 -1.94 -4.72 -4.63
C MET A 36 -2.62 -6.10 -4.63
N PRO A 37 -3.51 -6.39 -5.59
CA PRO A 37 -4.40 -7.57 -5.55
C PRO A 37 -3.65 -8.90 -5.45
N ASP A 38 -2.41 -8.98 -5.95
CA ASP A 38 -1.56 -10.16 -5.80
C ASP A 38 -1.31 -10.54 -4.32
N VAL A 39 -1.35 -9.58 -3.40
CA VAL A 39 -1.24 -9.85 -1.95
C VAL A 39 -2.37 -10.76 -1.46
N LEU A 40 -3.54 -10.72 -2.12
CA LEU A 40 -4.68 -11.59 -1.81
C LEU A 40 -4.78 -12.78 -2.76
N GLU A 41 -4.53 -12.58 -4.06
CA GLU A 41 -4.66 -13.64 -5.08
C GLU A 41 -3.54 -14.67 -5.04
N MET A 42 -2.32 -14.23 -4.71
CA MET A 42 -1.11 -15.05 -4.55
C MET A 42 -0.45 -14.70 -3.22
N PRO A 43 -1.03 -15.13 -2.08
CA PRO A 43 -0.75 -14.54 -0.78
C PRO A 43 0.74 -14.38 -0.47
N TYR A 44 1.17 -13.12 -0.41
CA TYR A 44 2.52 -12.74 0.00
C TYR A 44 2.46 -11.47 0.84
N ARG A 45 3.47 -11.27 1.68
CA ARG A 45 3.59 -10.06 2.49
C ARG A 45 4.57 -9.11 1.79
N PRO A 46 4.15 -7.95 1.26
CA PRO A 46 5.07 -7.02 0.63
C PRO A 46 6.04 -6.43 1.66
N PHE A 47 7.26 -6.13 1.24
CA PHE A 47 8.24 -5.52 2.14
C PHE A 47 7.93 -4.03 2.35
N VAL A 48 8.01 -3.59 3.61
CA VAL A 48 7.81 -2.18 3.99
C VAL A 48 9.13 -1.64 4.52
N ILE A 49 9.57 -0.51 3.99
CA ILE A 49 10.83 0.14 4.40
C ILE A 49 10.79 0.45 5.90
N GLY A 50 11.85 0.07 6.63
CA GLY A 50 11.99 0.28 8.07
C GLY A 50 11.23 -0.71 8.96
N SER A 51 10.42 -1.58 8.36
CA SER A 51 9.71 -2.65 9.08
C SER A 51 10.56 -3.92 9.22
N ALA A 52 10.11 -4.81 10.10
CA ALA A 52 10.55 -6.20 10.21
C ALA A 52 9.33 -7.13 10.25
N LYS A 53 9.52 -8.45 10.36
CA LYS A 53 8.39 -9.37 10.53
C LYS A 53 7.72 -9.14 11.89
N ALA A 54 6.46 -9.54 12.02
CA ALA A 54 5.74 -9.48 13.28
C ALA A 54 6.56 -10.09 14.44
N GLY A 55 6.62 -9.39 15.57
CA GLY A 55 7.37 -9.81 16.76
C GLY A 55 8.89 -9.64 16.71
N GLU A 56 9.51 -9.29 15.57
CA GLU A 56 10.96 -9.07 15.49
C GLU A 56 11.39 -7.74 16.12
N LYS A 57 10.52 -6.71 16.09
CA LYS A 57 10.73 -5.41 16.73
C LYS A 57 9.65 -5.12 17.77
N LYS A 58 9.88 -4.06 18.57
CA LYS A 58 9.11 -3.73 19.78
C LYS A 58 7.61 -3.50 19.55
N PHE A 59 7.22 -2.92 18.42
CA PHE A 59 5.83 -2.56 18.14
C PHE A 59 5.32 -3.31 16.92
N THR A 60 4.34 -4.20 17.08
CA THR A 60 3.78 -4.99 15.98
C THR A 60 2.39 -4.48 15.60
N TYR A 61 2.16 -4.32 14.30
CA TYR A 61 0.90 -3.86 13.73
C TYR A 61 0.46 -4.77 12.58
N ARG A 62 -0.84 -5.00 12.49
CA ARG A 62 -1.49 -5.51 11.28
C ARG A 62 -1.85 -4.34 10.38
N PHE A 63 -1.46 -4.40 9.12
CA PHE A 63 -1.85 -3.38 8.14
C PHE A 63 -3.16 -3.79 7.49
N GLY A 64 -4.20 -3.00 7.75
CA GLY A 64 -5.51 -3.12 7.13
C GLY A 64 -5.71 -2.07 6.05
N GLY A 65 -6.37 -2.45 4.97
CA GLY A 65 -6.77 -1.52 3.91
C GLY A 65 -8.07 -0.78 4.22
N VAL A 66 -8.35 0.25 3.40
CA VAL A 66 -9.52 1.13 3.54
C VAL A 66 -10.82 0.54 2.97
N SER A 67 -10.79 -0.65 2.36
CA SER A 67 -12.03 -1.24 1.87
C SER A 67 -12.89 -1.81 2.99
N CYS A 68 -14.15 -2.12 2.66
CA CYS A 68 -15.10 -2.70 3.62
C CYS A 68 -14.93 -4.22 3.73
N LEU A 69 -13.98 -4.83 3.00
CA LEU A 69 -13.74 -6.27 3.10
C LEU A 69 -13.06 -6.58 4.44
N ALA A 70 -13.66 -7.49 5.21
CA ALA A 70 -13.04 -7.99 6.44
C ALA A 70 -11.64 -8.60 6.20
N GLY A 71 -11.40 -9.10 4.98
CA GLY A 71 -10.13 -9.68 4.54
C GLY A 71 -9.19 -8.69 3.86
N ASP A 72 -9.42 -7.37 3.93
CA ASP A 72 -8.51 -6.37 3.38
C ASP A 72 -7.28 -6.19 4.29
N ILE A 73 -6.50 -7.26 4.41
CA ILE A 73 -5.32 -7.34 5.27
C ILE A 73 -4.10 -7.48 4.37
N ILE A 74 -3.13 -6.58 4.56
CA ILE A 74 -1.89 -6.56 3.77
C ILE A 74 -0.82 -7.44 4.43
N GLY A 75 -0.78 -7.46 5.76
CA GLY A 75 0.14 -8.31 6.52
C GLY A 75 0.49 -7.73 7.89
N ASP A 76 1.29 -8.48 8.64
CA ASP A 76 1.74 -8.10 9.98
C ASP A 76 3.22 -7.68 9.95
N TYR A 77 3.49 -6.51 10.53
CA TYR A 77 4.77 -5.82 10.49
C TYR A 77 5.18 -5.39 11.88
N SER A 78 6.49 -5.28 12.14
CA SER A 78 6.98 -4.69 13.38
C SER A 78 7.96 -3.52 13.15
N PHE A 79 8.01 -2.60 14.11
CA PHE A 79 8.78 -1.35 14.08
C PHE A 79 9.48 -1.08 15.42
N ASP A 80 10.57 -0.31 15.39
CA ASP A 80 11.32 0.07 16.60
C ASP A 80 10.64 1.18 17.39
N GLN A 81 9.81 1.98 16.71
CA GLN A 81 9.03 3.07 17.26
C GLN A 81 7.54 2.83 16.94
N PRO A 82 6.62 3.30 17.79
CA PRO A 82 5.19 3.15 17.52
C PRO A 82 4.77 3.99 16.32
N LEU A 83 3.88 3.45 15.49
CA LEU A 83 3.25 4.20 14.41
C LEU A 83 2.27 5.23 14.97
N LYS A 84 2.06 6.29 14.20
CA LYS A 84 1.10 7.36 14.47
C LYS A 84 0.23 7.61 13.25
N VAL A 85 -0.99 8.10 13.48
CA VAL A 85 -1.84 8.63 12.42
C VAL A 85 -1.08 9.75 11.69
N GLY A 86 -1.08 9.69 10.36
CA GLY A 86 -0.32 10.58 9.49
C GLY A 86 1.06 10.05 9.08
N ASP A 87 1.57 8.99 9.72
CA ASP A 87 2.83 8.36 9.30
C ASP A 87 2.69 7.75 7.90
N ARG A 88 3.79 7.76 7.15
CA ARG A 88 3.87 7.13 5.84
C ARG A 88 4.48 5.75 5.93
N VAL A 89 3.83 4.79 5.29
CA VAL A 89 4.36 3.45 5.05
C VAL A 89 4.67 3.28 3.57
N ILE A 90 5.83 2.71 3.27
CA ILE A 90 6.34 2.59 1.90
C ILE A 90 6.52 1.12 1.58
N PHE A 91 5.61 0.58 0.78
CA PHE A 91 5.71 -0.75 0.22
C PHE A 91 6.67 -0.73 -0.97
N THR A 92 7.60 -1.68 -1.02
CA THR A 92 8.55 -1.82 -2.12
C THR A 92 8.05 -2.80 -3.18
N ASP A 93 8.68 -2.76 -4.35
CA ASP A 93 8.41 -3.68 -5.46
C ASP A 93 6.97 -3.61 -6.00
N MET A 94 6.38 -2.41 -5.97
CA MET A 94 4.99 -2.16 -6.36
C MET A 94 4.85 -1.60 -7.79
N ALA A 95 5.91 -1.64 -8.60
CA ALA A 95 5.81 -1.31 -10.04
C ALA A 95 5.30 -2.49 -10.87
N ILE A 96 5.68 -3.71 -10.49
CA ILE A 96 5.35 -4.94 -11.18
C ILE A 96 3.97 -5.44 -10.73
N TYR A 97 3.18 -5.95 -11.68
CA TYR A 97 1.87 -6.58 -11.50
C TYR A 97 0.84 -5.87 -10.59
N SER A 98 1.10 -4.61 -10.23
CA SER A 98 0.24 -3.81 -9.35
C SER A 98 -0.63 -2.89 -10.18
N MET A 99 -0.04 -1.85 -10.80
CA MET A 99 -0.79 -0.83 -11.57
C MET A 99 -1.68 -1.43 -12.67
N VAL A 100 -1.22 -2.50 -13.33
CA VAL A 100 -1.97 -3.18 -14.40
C VAL A 100 -3.17 -4.00 -13.92
N LYS A 101 -3.29 -4.24 -12.61
CA LYS A 101 -4.40 -4.96 -11.97
C LYS A 101 -5.22 -4.09 -11.01
N THR A 102 -4.85 -2.81 -10.85
CA THR A 102 -5.57 -1.90 -9.98
C THR A 102 -7.03 -1.73 -10.41
N ASN A 103 -7.92 -1.60 -9.44
CA ASN A 103 -9.36 -1.43 -9.66
C ASN A 103 -9.95 -0.39 -8.68
N THR A 104 -11.22 -0.05 -8.85
CA THR A 104 -11.93 0.90 -7.96
C THR A 104 -13.11 0.25 -7.26
N PHE A 105 -12.92 -0.99 -6.81
CA PHE A 105 -13.84 -1.62 -5.88
C PHE A 105 -14.05 -0.71 -4.66
N ASN A 106 -15.27 -0.70 -4.12
CA ASN A 106 -15.74 0.22 -3.08
C ASN A 106 -15.60 1.72 -3.39
N GLY A 107 -15.37 2.10 -4.65
CA GLY A 107 -15.13 3.50 -5.00
C GLY A 107 -13.84 4.07 -4.41
N ILE A 108 -12.91 3.20 -3.98
CA ILE A 108 -11.61 3.61 -3.46
C ILE A 108 -10.84 4.34 -4.55
N ASN A 109 -10.27 5.49 -4.20
CA ASN A 109 -9.52 6.29 -5.15
C ASN A 109 -8.20 5.61 -5.52
N LEU A 110 -7.89 5.60 -6.82
CA LEU A 110 -6.64 5.02 -7.31
C LEU A 110 -5.43 5.87 -6.88
N PRO A 111 -4.28 5.24 -6.56
CA PRO A 111 -3.06 5.96 -6.24
C PRO A 111 -2.60 6.83 -7.42
N SER A 112 -2.16 8.06 -7.13
CA SER A 112 -1.53 8.89 -8.15
C SER A 112 -0.18 8.30 -8.56
N ILE A 113 0.13 8.37 -9.85
CA ILE A 113 1.38 7.84 -10.41
C ILE A 113 2.38 8.98 -10.53
N TYR A 114 3.56 8.78 -9.93
CA TYR A 114 4.69 9.69 -10.03
C TYR A 114 5.89 8.98 -10.67
N ILE A 115 6.69 9.75 -11.41
CA ILE A 115 7.97 9.29 -11.95
C ILE A 115 9.08 10.01 -11.21
N ALA A 116 10.00 9.26 -10.63
CA ALA A 116 11.19 9.79 -9.97
C ALA A 116 12.34 9.93 -10.99
N ASN A 117 12.96 11.11 -11.04
CA ASN A 117 14.18 11.30 -11.79
C ASN A 117 15.37 10.71 -11.02
N SER A 118 16.00 9.66 -11.57
CA SER A 118 17.08 8.92 -10.88
C SER A 118 18.32 9.76 -10.55
N LYS A 119 18.57 10.86 -11.27
CA LYS A 119 19.73 11.74 -11.03
C LYS A 119 19.48 12.81 -9.97
N THR A 120 18.23 13.25 -9.83
CA THR A 120 17.88 14.43 -9.01
C THR A 120 16.91 14.12 -7.87
N GLY A 121 16.30 12.94 -7.85
CA GLY A 121 15.25 12.55 -6.91
C GLY A 121 13.92 13.28 -7.09
N LYS A 122 13.82 14.22 -8.05
CA LYS A 122 12.59 15.00 -8.26
C LYS A 122 11.47 14.10 -8.75
N LEU A 123 10.32 14.20 -8.08
CA LEU A 123 9.08 13.52 -8.46
C LEU A 123 8.30 14.38 -9.45
N LYS A 124 7.89 13.79 -10.57
CA LYS A 124 6.96 14.37 -11.53
C LYS A 124 5.64 13.62 -11.47
N LEU A 125 4.54 14.33 -11.24
CA LEU A 125 3.21 13.75 -11.36
C LEU A 125 3.00 13.31 -12.82
N TRP A 126 2.73 12.03 -13.03
CA TRP A 126 2.43 11.45 -14.33
C TRP A 126 0.93 11.32 -14.56
N LYS A 127 0.20 10.78 -13.57
CA LYS A 127 -1.24 10.62 -13.64
C LYS A 127 -1.86 10.80 -12.27
N LYS A 128 -2.94 11.57 -12.21
CA LYS A 128 -3.81 11.69 -11.05
C LYS A 128 -5.20 11.22 -11.45
N PHE A 129 -5.77 10.33 -10.65
CA PHE A 129 -7.12 9.83 -10.85
C PHE A 129 -8.10 10.68 -10.04
N GLY A 130 -9.33 10.80 -10.55
CA GLY A 130 -10.42 11.45 -9.86
C GLY A 130 -11.77 10.77 -10.13
N TYR A 131 -12.85 11.42 -9.70
CA TYR A 131 -14.19 10.87 -9.79
C TYR A 131 -14.60 10.44 -11.22
N LYS A 132 -14.15 11.16 -12.24
CA LYS A 132 -14.46 10.81 -13.64
C LYS A 132 -13.86 9.46 -14.05
N ASP A 133 -12.68 9.10 -13.55
CA ASP A 133 -12.06 7.79 -13.81
C ASP A 133 -12.79 6.65 -13.11
N PHE A 134 -13.51 6.94 -12.02
CA PHE A 134 -14.37 5.97 -11.34
C PHE A 134 -15.68 5.77 -12.11
N ILE A 135 -16.43 6.85 -12.37
CA ILE A 135 -17.78 6.78 -12.96
C ILE A 135 -17.77 6.25 -14.41
N SER A 136 -16.68 6.44 -15.16
CA SER A 136 -16.59 5.98 -16.55
C SER A 136 -16.45 4.46 -16.71
N ARG A 137 -16.34 3.70 -15.61
CA ARG A 137 -16.19 2.24 -15.60
C ARG A 137 -17.43 1.51 -15.05
N LEU A 138 -18.48 2.26 -14.68
CA LEU A 138 -19.78 1.74 -14.25
C LEU A 138 -20.76 1.73 -15.42
#